data_AF-A2SNN9-F1
#
_entry.id   AF-A2SNN9-F1
#
_cell.length_a   1.000
_cell.length_b   1.000
_cell.length_c   1.000
_cell.angle_alpha   90.00
_cell.angle_beta   90.00
_cell.angle_gamma   90.00
#
_symmetry.space_group_name_H-M   'P 1'
#
loop_
_entity.id
_entity.type
_entity.pdbx_description
1 polymer ?
#
loop_
_entity_poly.entity_id
_entity_poly.type
_entity_poly.pdbx_seq_one_letter_code
_entity_poly.pdbx_strand_id
1 'polypeptide(L)'
;MAQLIRATSPKTQMPEIAAWIEELRASLGAEMIDKAMRNGLKNGGFWAIEDGFVVGQPPPDAIRRAQEDLDMRERADRDAA
;
A
#
# COMPACT_ATOMS: atom_id res chain seq x y z
N MET A 1 -18.07 -4.74 -3.80
CA MET A 1 -16.84 -4.86 -4.60
C MET A 1 -16.12 -3.54 -4.49
N ALA A 2 -15.52 -3.33 -3.32
CA ALA A 2 -14.64 -2.21 -3.04
C ALA A 2 -13.48 -2.24 -4.03
N GLN A 3 -13.11 -1.07 -4.54
CA GLN A 3 -12.00 -0.93 -5.49
C GLN A 3 -10.82 -0.28 -4.80
N LEU A 4 -9.61 -0.70 -5.18
CA LEU A 4 -8.39 -0.03 -4.75
C LEU A 4 -8.26 1.32 -5.46
N ILE A 5 -7.91 2.34 -4.69
CA ILE A 5 -7.71 3.72 -5.13
C ILE A 5 -6.21 3.98 -5.18
N ARG A 6 -5.71 4.59 -6.26
CA ARG A 6 -4.31 4.99 -6.32
C ARG A 6 -4.02 6.07 -5.27
N ALA A 7 -3.01 5.84 -4.43
CA ALA A 7 -2.58 6.82 -3.44
C ALA A 7 -2.03 8.08 -4.14
N THR A 8 -2.57 9.24 -3.79
CA THR A 8 -2.08 10.55 -4.23
C THR A 8 -1.16 11.19 -3.18
N SER A 9 -1.36 10.86 -1.90
CA SER A 9 -0.52 11.24 -0.77
C SER A 9 -0.28 10.03 0.14
N PRO A 10 0.71 9.17 -0.18
CA PRO A 10 0.96 7.94 0.57
C PRO A 10 1.21 8.18 2.06
N LYS A 11 1.88 9.28 2.45
CA LYS A 11 2.14 9.60 3.86
C LYS A 11 0.88 9.74 4.72
N THR A 12 -0.24 10.17 4.12
CA THR A 12 -1.51 10.39 4.83
C THR A 12 -2.51 9.27 4.60
N GLN A 13 -2.44 8.61 3.45
CA GLN A 13 -3.38 7.56 3.03
C GLN A 13 -2.89 6.15 3.37
N MET A 14 -1.59 5.99 3.60
CA MET A 14 -0.93 4.73 3.90
C MET A 14 0.02 4.93 5.09
N PRO A 15 -0.50 5.32 6.27
CA PRO A 15 0.32 5.71 7.43
C PRO A 15 1.21 4.57 7.96
N GLU A 16 0.75 3.32 7.95
CA GLU A 16 1.54 2.19 8.45
C GLU A 16 2.70 1.88 7.49
N ILE A 17 2.43 1.84 6.18
CA ILE A 17 3.47 1.66 5.17
C ILE A 17 4.44 2.85 5.20
N ALA A 18 3.95 4.07 5.39
CA ALA A 18 4.80 5.25 5.51
C ALA A 18 5.71 5.15 6.74
N ALA A 19 5.19 4.77 7.90
CA ALA A 19 5.98 4.58 9.12
C ALA A 19 7.05 3.50 8.94
N TRP A 20 6.67 2.36 8.36
CA TRP A 20 7.61 1.27 8.05
C TRP A 20 8.74 1.73 7.11
N ILE A 21 8.43 2.53 6.09
CA ILE A 21 9.46 3.11 5.21
C ILE A 21 10.40 4.04 5.99
N GLU A 22 9.88 4.88 6.88
CA GLU A 22 10.72 5.76 7.71
C GLU A 22 11.65 4.95 8.63
N GLU A 23 11.19 3.83 9.20
CA GLU A 23 12.04 2.92 9.98
C GLU A 23 13.16 2.29 9.13
N LEU A 24 12.85 1.88 7.89
CA LEU A 24 13.86 1.40 6.94
C LEU A 24 14.87 2.49 6.60
N ARG A 25 14.43 3.74 6.39
CA ARG A 25 15.32 4.87 6.13
C ARG A 25 16.23 5.15 7.32
N ALA A 26 15.71 5.08 8.54
CA ALA A 26 16.48 5.30 9.76
C ALA A 26 17.53 4.21 9.99
N SER A 27 17.20 2.96 9.69
CA SER A 27 18.08 1.80 9.93
C SER A 27 19.09 1.55 8.82
N LEU A 28 18.70 1.77 7.56
CA LEU A 28 19.48 1.38 6.39
C LEU A 28 19.98 2.58 5.56
N GLY A 29 19.52 3.79 5.89
CA GLY A 29 19.88 5.03 5.22
C GLY A 29 18.84 5.47 4.18
N ALA A 30 18.43 6.74 4.28
CA ALA A 30 17.36 7.29 3.45
C ALA A 30 17.65 7.25 1.95
N GLU A 31 18.87 7.60 1.53
CA GLU A 31 19.24 7.61 0.10
C GLU A 31 19.11 6.22 -0.53
N MET A 32 19.55 5.17 0.18
CA MET A 32 19.51 3.81 -0.30
C MET A 32 18.08 3.33 -0.49
N ILE A 33 17.23 3.54 0.53
CA ILE A 33 15.82 3.15 0.49
C ILE A 33 15.06 3.92 -0.58
N ASP A 34 15.25 5.24 -0.66
CA ASP A 34 14.57 6.06 -1.67
C ASP A 34 14.99 5.69 -3.09
N LYS A 35 16.26 5.31 -3.31
CA LYS A 35 16.73 4.83 -4.60
C LYS A 35 16.14 3.47 -4.93
N ALA A 36 16.11 2.54 -3.97
CA ALA A 36 15.52 1.22 -4.15
C ALA A 36 14.02 1.30 -4.47
N MET A 37 13.27 2.12 -3.72
CA MET A 37 11.85 2.36 -3.98
C MET A 37 11.61 2.97 -5.34
N ARG A 38 12.37 4.01 -5.74
CA ARG A 38 12.23 4.63 -7.07
C ARG A 38 12.48 3.62 -8.20
N ASN A 39 13.51 2.79 -8.07
CA ASN A 39 13.80 1.74 -9.05
C ASN A 39 12.71 0.66 -9.05
N GLY A 40 12.24 0.25 -7.88
CA GLY A 40 11.17 -0.72 -7.71
C GLY A 40 9.85 -0.24 -8.33
N LEU A 41 9.46 1.02 -8.09
CA LEU A 41 8.26 1.60 -8.68
C LEU A 41 8.31 1.65 -10.21
N LYS A 42 9.49 1.95 -10.78
CA LYS A 42 9.69 1.98 -12.23
C LYS A 42 9.62 0.59 -12.87
N ASN A 43 10.17 -0.41 -12.17
CA ASN A 43 10.37 -1.75 -12.73
C ASN A 43 9.31 -2.77 -12.25
N GLY A 44 8.31 -2.33 -11.48
CA GLY A 44 7.31 -3.21 -10.84
C GLY A 44 7.83 -3.99 -9.63
N GLY A 45 9.06 -3.74 -9.17
CA GLY A 45 9.67 -4.40 -8.02
C GLY A 45 9.27 -3.82 -6.65
N PHE A 46 8.51 -2.72 -6.62
CA PHE A 46 7.95 -2.16 -5.38
C PHE A 46 6.48 -1.80 -5.58
N TRP A 47 5.65 -2.26 -4.65
CA TRP A 47 4.23 -1.96 -4.54
C TRP A 47 3.81 -2.09 -3.07
N ALA A 48 2.72 -1.43 -2.71
CA ALA A 48 2.09 -1.59 -1.41
C ALA A 48 0.58 -1.33 -1.53
N ILE A 49 -0.19 -1.98 -0.65
CA ILE A 49 -1.63 -1.79 -0.53
C ILE A 49 -1.96 -1.64 0.96
N GLU A 50 -2.70 -0.59 1.32
CA GLU A 50 -3.10 -0.28 2.71
C GLU A 50 -4.45 0.45 2.67
N ASP A 51 -5.42 0.00 3.47
CA ASP A 51 -6.75 0.63 3.64
C ASP A 51 -7.42 1.10 2.34
N GLY A 52 -7.37 0.25 1.30
CA GLY A 52 -7.97 0.56 0.01
C GLY A 52 -7.13 1.47 -0.89
N PHE A 53 -5.97 1.93 -0.43
CA PHE A 53 -5.01 2.65 -1.24
C PHE A 53 -3.92 1.74 -1.80
N VAL A 54 -3.50 2.03 -3.03
CA VAL A 54 -2.44 1.28 -3.72
C VAL A 54 -1.37 2.20 -4.29
N VAL A 55 -0.11 1.75 -4.18
CA VAL A 55 1.05 2.34 -4.86
C VAL A 55 1.81 1.27 -5.64
N GLY A 56 2.40 1.67 -6.77
CA GLY A 56 3.16 0.77 -7.64
C GLY A 56 2.25 -0.09 -8.53
N GLN A 57 2.77 -1.24 -8.95
CA GLN A 57 2.11 -2.19 -9.84
C GLN A 57 2.05 -3.57 -9.17
N PRO A 58 1.13 -3.79 -8.22
CA PRO A 58 1.00 -5.09 -7.56
C PRO A 58 0.55 -6.18 -8.54
N PRO A 59 0.93 -7.44 -8.30
CA PRO A 59 0.43 -8.56 -9.09
C PRO A 59 -1.09 -8.74 -8.91
N PRO A 60 -1.81 -9.30 -9.89
CA PRO A 60 -3.27 -9.44 -9.85
C PRO A 60 -3.80 -10.14 -8.59
N ASP A 61 -3.10 -11.15 -8.07
CA ASP A 61 -3.51 -11.86 -6.85
C ASP A 61 -3.46 -10.98 -5.60
N ALA A 62 -2.50 -10.05 -5.52
CA ALA A 62 -2.43 -9.10 -4.41
C ALA A 62 -3.59 -8.09 -4.47
N ILE A 63 -3.97 -7.66 -5.67
CA ILE A 63 -5.15 -6.79 -5.88
C ILE A 63 -6.41 -7.51 -5.45
N ARG A 64 -6.62 -8.75 -5.94
CA ARG A 64 -7.80 -9.54 -5.65
C ARG A 64 -7.97 -9.76 -4.14
N ARG A 65 -6.90 -10.18 -3.46
CA ARG A 65 -6.92 -10.38 -2.01
C ARG A 65 -7.29 -9.11 -1.24
N ALA A 66 -6.69 -7.98 -1.61
CA ALA A 66 -7.00 -6.71 -0.95
C ALA A 66 -8.46 -6.27 -1.18
N GLN A 67 -9.02 -6.52 -2.36
CA GLN A 67 -10.44 -6.25 -2.64
C GLN A 67 -11.36 -7.15 -1.81
N GLU A 68 -11.05 -8.44 -1.68
CA GLU A 68 -11.77 -9.39 -0.84
C GLU A 68 -11.77 -8.95 0.63
N ASP A 69 -10.61 -8.52 1.14
CA ASP A 69 -10.45 -8.02 2.51
C ASP A 69 -11.28 -6.74 2.76
N LEU A 70 -11.29 -5.80 1.80
CA LEU A 70 -12.08 -4.58 1.89
C LEU A 70 -13.59 -4.87 1.85
N ASP A 71 -14.02 -5.75 0.94
CA ASP A 71 -15.42 -6.17 0.86
C ASP A 71 -15.88 -6.85 2.16
N MET A 72 -15.00 -7.62 2.80
CA MET A 72 -15.30 -8.25 4.09
C MET A 72 -15.45 -7.20 5.19
N ARG A 73 -14.55 -6.21 5.24
CA ARG A 73 -14.62 -5.10 6.21
C ARG A 73 -15.92 -4.30 6.03
N GLU A 74 -16.26 -3.91 4.80
CA GLU A 74 -17.51 -3.19 4.51
C GLU A 74 -18.77 -3.99 4.90
N ARG A 75 -18.74 -5.32 4.74
CA ARG A 75 -19.85 -6.19 5.19
C ARG A 75 -19.96 -6.17 6.71
N ALA A 76 -18.84 -6.36 7.41
CA ALA A 76 -18.82 -6.35 8.87
C ALA A 76 -19.31 -5.01 9.43
N ASP A 77 -18.89 -3.89 8.83
CA ASP A 77 -19.31 -2.54 9.26
C ASP A 77 -20.81 -2.31 9.02
N ARG A 78 -21.37 -2.83 7.90
CA ARG A 78 -22.82 -2.78 7.65
C ARG A 78 -23.62 -3.61 8.63
N ASP A 79 -23.12 -4.78 9.00
CA ASP A 79 -23.79 -5.68 9.93
C ASP A 79 -23.69 -5.19 11.39
N ALA A 80 -22.75 -4.28 11.67
CA ALA A 80 -22.54 -3.66 12.98
C ALA A 80 -23.30 -2.34 13.19
N ALA A 81 -23.93 -1.79 12.15
CA ALA A 81 -24.65 -0.51 12.16
C ALA A 81 -26.18 -0.69 12.30
#